data_AF-A0A2P5HNU4-F1
#
_entry.id   AF-A0A2P5HNU4-F1
#
_cell.length_a   1.000
_cell.length_b   1.000
_cell.length_c   1.000
_cell.angle_alpha   90.00
_cell.angle_beta   90.00
_cell.angle_gamma   90.00
#
_symmetry.space_group_name_H-M   'P 1'
#
loop_
_entity.id
_entity.type
_entity.pdbx_description
1 polymer ?
#
loop_
_entity_poly.entity_id
_entity_poly.type
_entity_poly.pdbx_seq_one_letter_code
_entity_poly.pdbx_strand_id
1 'polypeptide(L)'
;MNRLIALVASVILLTAHISAENFQSSCYNYYLDNGVVDGTHELQLEAFCSGGADEEGNERTRVCTRLKLDSCYKNVKGEIKAWEDGEEPSDNLSSTCDIDSCAIMVDAWDGFLMTCQCRNDDGDLVGTTIDLNEDIGNQGGVLQCGGQYGSLTCPDWGPDSITFLPQEDL
;
A
#
# COMPACT_ATOMS: atom_id res chain seq x y z
N MET A 1 30.86 -50.85 22.44
CA MET A 1 30.11 -50.44 21.22
C MET A 1 28.82 -49.76 21.67
N ASN A 2 28.82 -48.43 21.78
CA ASN A 2 27.60 -47.64 22.03
C ASN A 2 27.58 -46.53 20.99
N ARG A 3 26.63 -46.58 20.05
CA ARG A 3 26.34 -45.47 19.14
C ARG A 3 24.98 -44.90 19.51
N LEU A 4 24.98 -43.75 20.16
CA LEU A 4 23.81 -42.87 20.25
C LEU A 4 23.70 -42.15 18.90
N ILE A 5 22.57 -42.32 18.22
CA ILE A 5 22.19 -41.53 17.05
C ILE A 5 21.19 -40.50 17.55
N ALA A 6 21.61 -39.24 17.64
CA ALA A 6 20.72 -38.12 17.89
C ALA A 6 20.10 -37.68 16.55
N LEU A 7 18.79 -37.90 16.40
CA LEU A 7 17.99 -37.35 15.32
C LEU A 7 17.67 -35.90 15.67
N VAL A 8 18.36 -34.95 15.03
CA VAL A 8 18.01 -33.53 15.09
C VAL A 8 16.91 -33.30 14.06
N ALA A 9 15.68 -33.15 14.54
CA ALA A 9 14.56 -32.73 13.70
C ALA A 9 14.68 -31.21 13.46
N SER A 10 15.13 -30.83 12.27
CA SER A 10 15.10 -29.44 11.81
C SER A 10 13.65 -29.05 11.53
N VAL A 11 13.04 -28.29 12.45
CA VAL A 11 11.75 -27.63 12.22
C VAL A 11 12.01 -26.48 11.24
N ILE A 12 11.75 -26.73 9.96
CA ILE A 12 11.72 -25.68 8.95
C ILE A 12 10.42 -24.90 9.20
N LEU A 13 10.51 -23.73 9.85
CA LEU A 13 9.43 -22.75 9.82
C LEU A 13 9.36 -22.23 8.38
N LEU A 14 8.42 -22.74 7.59
CA LEU A 14 7.95 -22.03 6.41
C LEU A 14 7.17 -20.82 6.91
N THR A 15 7.81 -19.65 6.94
CA THR A 15 7.06 -18.39 6.90
C THR A 15 6.42 -18.34 5.53
N ALA A 16 5.13 -18.67 5.46
CA ALA A 16 4.34 -18.41 4.28
C ALA A 16 4.43 -16.89 4.03
N HIS A 17 5.27 -16.49 3.07
CA HIS A 17 5.10 -15.22 2.41
C HIS A 17 3.80 -15.38 1.65
N ILE A 18 2.69 -15.00 2.31
CA ILE A 18 1.47 -14.68 1.60
C ILE A 18 1.89 -13.48 0.75
N SER A 19 2.34 -13.76 -0.47
CA SER A 19 2.46 -12.74 -1.51
C SER A 19 1.04 -12.22 -1.64
N ALA A 20 0.75 -11.10 -1.00
CA ALA A 20 -0.47 -10.41 -1.27
C ALA A 20 -0.46 -10.17 -2.79
N GLU A 21 -1.47 -10.66 -3.49
CA GLU A 21 -1.63 -10.27 -4.89
C GLU A 21 -1.66 -8.74 -4.92
N ASN A 22 -0.96 -8.15 -5.89
CA ASN A 22 -0.90 -6.71 -6.03
C ASN A 22 -2.32 -6.12 -5.98
N PHE A 23 -2.50 -5.04 -5.23
CA PHE A 23 -3.83 -4.50 -5.00
C PHE A 23 -4.51 -4.10 -6.33
N GLN A 24 -3.76 -3.71 -7.35
CA GLN A 24 -4.31 -3.32 -8.66
C GLN A 24 -5.15 -4.40 -9.33
N SER A 25 -4.89 -5.69 -9.06
CA SER A 25 -5.64 -6.80 -9.66
C SER A 25 -7.09 -6.89 -9.16
N SER A 26 -7.37 -6.34 -7.98
CA SER A 26 -8.64 -6.54 -7.27
C SER A 26 -9.21 -5.27 -6.65
N CYS A 27 -8.57 -4.12 -6.87
CA CYS A 27 -9.03 -2.81 -6.49
C CYS A 27 -9.19 -1.91 -7.73
N TYR A 28 -9.93 -0.81 -7.64
CA TYR A 28 -10.13 0.18 -8.71
C TYR A 28 -10.48 1.55 -8.13
N ASN A 29 -10.56 2.58 -9.00
CA ASN A 29 -10.87 3.97 -8.62
C ASN A 29 -9.95 4.50 -7.52
N TYR A 30 -8.65 4.46 -7.80
CA TYR A 30 -7.62 4.84 -6.85
C TYR A 30 -7.48 6.35 -6.75
N TYR A 31 -7.27 6.85 -5.54
CA TYR A 31 -7.04 8.25 -5.27
C TYR A 31 -5.91 8.39 -4.26
N LEU A 32 -4.97 9.30 -4.54
CA LEU A 32 -3.98 9.73 -3.57
C LEU A 32 -4.52 10.98 -2.88
N ASP A 33 -4.90 10.83 -1.62
CA ASP A 33 -5.20 11.98 -0.78
C ASP A 33 -3.91 12.42 -0.08
N ASN A 34 -3.48 13.65 -0.37
CA ASN A 34 -2.32 14.25 0.26
C ASN A 34 -2.69 15.17 1.43
N GLY A 35 -3.98 15.22 1.82
CA GLY A 35 -4.45 16.00 2.96
C GLY A 35 -4.28 17.51 2.79
N VAL A 36 -4.06 18.01 1.57
CA VAL A 36 -3.90 19.44 1.30
C VAL A 36 -5.24 20.18 1.45
N VAL A 37 -6.32 19.54 1.00
CA VAL A 37 -7.67 20.15 1.03
C VAL A 37 -8.20 20.27 2.46
N ASP A 38 -7.94 19.27 3.30
CA ASP A 38 -8.39 19.25 4.70
C ASP A 38 -7.34 19.77 5.71
N GLY A 39 -6.13 20.09 5.22
CA GLY A 39 -5.03 20.62 6.01
C GLY A 39 -4.35 19.60 6.93
N THR A 40 -4.66 18.30 6.75
CA THR A 40 -4.04 17.23 7.54
C THR A 40 -2.61 16.94 7.10
N HIS A 41 -2.29 17.19 5.83
CA HIS A 41 -1.05 16.78 5.17
C HIS A 41 -0.71 15.30 5.42
N GLU A 42 -1.72 14.45 5.56
CA GLU A 42 -1.55 13.01 5.69
C GLU A 42 -1.63 12.35 4.32
N LEU A 43 -0.62 11.56 3.98
CA LEU A 43 -0.60 10.83 2.71
C LEU A 43 -1.37 9.50 2.82
N GLN A 44 -2.47 9.39 2.08
CA GLN A 44 -3.38 8.24 2.11
C GLN A 44 -3.71 7.75 0.69
N LEU A 45 -3.72 6.43 0.51
CA LEU A 45 -4.21 5.77 -0.69
C LEU A 45 -5.64 5.29 -0.45
N GLU A 46 -6.56 5.72 -1.29
CA GLU A 46 -7.94 5.27 -1.31
C GLU A 46 -8.20 4.40 -2.54
N ALA A 47 -9.00 3.35 -2.37
CA ALA A 47 -9.47 2.53 -3.49
C ALA A 47 -10.75 1.77 -3.13
N PHE A 48 -11.49 1.30 -4.14
CA PHE A 48 -12.52 0.30 -3.96
C PHE A 48 -11.94 -1.08 -4.23
N CYS A 49 -11.96 -1.95 -3.22
CA CYS A 49 -11.36 -3.27 -3.30
C CYS A 49 -12.42 -4.37 -3.21
N SER A 50 -12.26 -5.41 -4.03
CA SER A 50 -13.10 -6.61 -3.98
C SER A 50 -12.81 -7.39 -2.71
N GLY A 51 -13.87 -7.82 -2.03
CA GLY A 51 -13.78 -8.70 -0.87
C GLY A 51 -13.35 -10.14 -1.18
N GLY A 52 -13.13 -10.45 -2.46
CA GLY A 52 -12.95 -11.81 -2.99
C GLY A 52 -14.29 -12.50 -3.25
N ALA A 53 -14.26 -13.81 -3.49
CA ALA A 53 -15.48 -14.61 -3.58
C ALA A 53 -15.82 -15.23 -2.20
N ASP A 54 -17.10 -15.45 -1.93
CA ASP A 54 -17.54 -16.29 -0.82
C ASP A 54 -17.38 -17.80 -1.12
N GLU A 55 -17.77 -18.66 -0.19
CA GLU A 55 -17.65 -20.13 -0.34
C GLU A 55 -18.52 -20.69 -1.48
N GLU A 56 -19.49 -19.91 -1.94
CA GLU A 56 -20.42 -20.25 -3.01
C GLU A 56 -19.94 -19.69 -4.37
N GLY A 57 -18.84 -18.95 -4.38
CA GLY A 57 -18.26 -18.33 -5.56
C GLY A 57 -18.89 -16.99 -5.93
N ASN A 58 -19.76 -16.42 -5.08
CA ASN A 58 -20.33 -15.11 -5.33
C ASN A 58 -19.30 -14.02 -4.97
N GLU A 59 -19.17 -13.02 -5.83
CA GLU A 59 -18.30 -11.87 -5.55
C GLU A 59 -18.83 -11.12 -4.32
N ARG A 60 -17.97 -10.95 -3.32
CA ARG A 60 -18.27 -10.15 -2.14
C ARG A 60 -18.33 -8.68 -2.51
N THR A 61 -19.20 -7.95 -1.80
CA THR A 61 -19.37 -6.51 -1.96
C THR A 61 -18.02 -5.81 -1.93
N ARG A 62 -17.82 -4.91 -2.89
CA ARG A 62 -16.64 -4.06 -2.97
C ARG A 62 -16.73 -3.01 -1.87
N VAL A 63 -15.62 -2.81 -1.17
CA VAL A 63 -15.57 -1.90 -0.04
C VAL A 63 -14.56 -0.80 -0.36
N CYS A 64 -14.94 0.43 -0.04
CA CYS A 64 -13.96 1.52 -0.08
C CYS A 64 -13.01 1.38 1.10
N THR A 65 -11.72 1.45 0.83
CA THR A 65 -10.68 1.29 1.84
C THR A 65 -9.62 2.37 1.67
N ARG A 66 -9.10 2.84 2.80
CA ARG A 66 -8.15 3.95 2.90
C ARG A 66 -6.94 3.54 3.73
N LEU A 67 -5.76 3.51 3.10
CA LEU A 67 -4.49 3.09 3.70
C LEU A 67 -3.55 4.28 3.88
N LYS A 68 -3.05 4.48 5.10
CA LYS A 68 -2.10 5.56 5.40
C LYS A 68 -0.69 5.16 4.93
N LEU A 69 -0.14 5.87 3.94
CA LEU A 69 1.13 5.50 3.31
C LEU A 69 2.35 5.70 4.22
N ASP A 70 2.27 6.57 5.23
CA ASP A 70 3.30 6.67 6.29
C ASP A 70 3.52 5.35 7.06
N SER A 71 2.51 4.49 7.08
CA SER A 71 2.57 3.18 7.74
C SER A 71 3.19 2.10 6.86
N CYS A 72 3.31 2.37 5.56
CA CYS A 72 3.87 1.48 4.54
C CYS A 72 5.29 1.87 4.14
N TYR A 73 5.57 3.17 4.17
CA TYR A 73 6.76 3.74 3.57
C TYR A 73 7.45 4.75 4.47
N LYS A 74 8.74 4.93 4.19
CA LYS A 74 9.63 5.86 4.86
C LYS A 74 10.56 6.53 3.85
N ASN A 75 11.11 7.68 4.24
CA ASN A 75 12.17 8.32 3.50
C ASN A 75 13.54 7.86 4.03
N VAL A 76 14.37 7.33 3.15
CA VAL A 76 15.75 6.97 3.42
C VAL A 76 16.63 7.82 2.51
N LYS A 77 17.12 8.94 3.05
CA LYS A 77 18.10 9.82 2.38
C LYS A 77 17.61 10.41 1.04
N GLY A 78 16.32 10.70 0.94
CA GLY A 78 15.68 11.22 -0.26
C GLY A 78 15.01 10.15 -1.12
N GLU A 79 15.15 8.87 -0.79
CA GLU A 79 14.50 7.75 -1.48
C GLU A 79 13.33 7.20 -0.65
N ILE A 80 12.20 6.95 -1.29
CA ILE A 80 11.08 6.25 -0.62
C ILE A 80 11.37 4.75 -0.58
N LYS A 81 11.20 4.13 0.59
CA LYS A 81 11.35 2.68 0.79
C LYS A 81 10.21 2.14 1.62
N ALA A 82 9.85 0.87 1.39
CA ALA A 82 8.93 0.14 2.24
C ALA A 82 9.49 -0.01 3.66
N TRP A 83 8.60 -0.15 4.63
CA TRP A 83 8.96 -0.62 5.96
C TRP A 83 9.25 -2.12 5.94
N GLU A 84 10.37 -2.53 6.53
CA GLU A 84 10.67 -3.93 6.78
C GLU A 84 10.49 -4.28 8.27
N ASP A 85 10.06 -5.51 8.55
CA ASP A 85 9.84 -5.99 9.91
C ASP A 85 11.15 -5.96 10.72
N GLY A 86 11.10 -5.29 11.88
CA GLY A 86 12.22 -5.26 12.83
C GLY A 86 13.27 -4.17 12.57
N GLU A 87 13.02 -3.26 11.63
CA GLU A 87 13.84 -2.06 11.46
C GLU A 87 13.63 -1.05 12.58
N GLU A 88 14.65 -0.22 12.83
CA GLU A 88 14.49 0.91 13.74
C GLU A 88 13.52 1.95 13.14
N PRO A 89 12.70 2.61 13.97
CA PRO A 89 11.82 3.67 13.50
C PRO A 89 12.62 4.78 12.82
N SER A 90 12.43 4.97 11.52
CA SER A 90 12.78 6.19 10.81
C SER A 90 11.61 7.18 10.80
N ASP A 91 11.92 8.41 10.39
CA ASP A 91 10.89 9.41 10.11
C ASP A 91 9.95 8.95 8.98
N ASN A 92 8.68 9.27 9.13
CA ASN A 92 7.64 8.98 8.14
C ASN A 92 7.73 9.93 6.92
N LEU A 93 6.99 9.62 5.85
CA LEU A 93 6.96 10.46 4.66
C LEU A 93 6.42 11.85 4.98
N SER A 94 5.34 11.96 5.75
CA SER A 94 4.70 13.25 6.08
C SER A 94 5.60 14.24 6.81
N SER A 95 6.69 13.80 7.44
CA SER A 95 7.65 14.70 8.13
C SER A 95 8.87 15.07 7.30
N THR A 96 9.21 14.26 6.29
CA THR A 96 10.48 14.38 5.56
C THR A 96 10.32 14.59 4.06
N CYS A 97 9.10 14.44 3.54
CA CYS A 97 8.74 14.72 2.16
C CYS A 97 7.81 15.93 2.08
N ASP A 98 7.84 16.61 0.95
CA ASP A 98 6.84 17.61 0.59
C ASP A 98 5.58 16.87 0.11
N ILE A 99 4.62 16.67 1.00
CA ILE A 99 3.40 15.88 0.73
C ILE A 99 2.57 16.50 -0.40
N ASP A 100 2.62 17.83 -0.56
CA ASP A 100 1.92 18.54 -1.63
C ASP A 100 2.50 18.20 -3.02
N SER A 101 3.76 17.72 -3.08
CA SER A 101 4.42 17.25 -4.30
C SER A 101 4.10 15.81 -4.66
N CYS A 102 3.45 15.05 -3.77
CA CYS A 102 3.15 13.65 -3.99
C CYS A 102 2.00 13.46 -4.99
N ALA A 103 2.21 12.56 -5.95
CA ALA A 103 1.22 12.20 -6.96
C ALA A 103 1.33 10.73 -7.35
N ILE A 104 0.22 10.12 -7.74
CA ILE A 104 0.22 8.81 -8.40
C ILE A 104 0.23 9.02 -9.91
N MET A 105 1.07 8.28 -10.59
CA MET A 105 1.04 8.09 -12.03
C MET A 105 0.62 6.66 -12.31
N VAL A 106 -0.41 6.50 -13.15
CA VAL A 106 -0.85 5.20 -13.62
C VAL A 106 -0.35 5.04 -15.04
N ASP A 107 0.61 4.13 -15.25
CA ASP A 107 1.02 3.71 -16.58
C ASP A 107 0.56 2.27 -16.80
N ALA A 108 0.02 1.99 -17.99
CA ALA A 108 -0.42 0.65 -18.39
C ALA A 108 0.72 -0.40 -18.35
N TRP A 109 1.98 0.04 -18.38
CA TRP A 109 3.17 -0.81 -18.39
C TRP A 109 3.93 -0.80 -17.06
N ASP A 110 4.02 0.37 -16.42
CA ASP A 110 4.84 0.55 -15.21
C ASP A 110 4.03 0.44 -13.90
N GLY A 111 2.72 0.24 -13.99
CA GLY A 111 1.87 0.01 -12.82
C GLY A 111 1.51 1.30 -12.06
N PHE A 112 1.33 1.15 -10.75
CA PHE A 112 0.91 2.23 -9.84
C PHE A 112 2.12 2.88 -9.19
N LEU A 113 2.71 3.85 -9.88
CA LEU A 113 3.86 4.57 -9.37
C LEU A 113 3.44 5.77 -8.54
N MET A 114 4.05 5.95 -7.37
CA MET A 114 3.95 7.18 -6.60
C MET A 114 5.25 7.97 -6.71
N THR A 115 5.13 9.25 -7.05
CA THR A 115 6.25 10.19 -7.10
C THR A 115 6.09 11.24 -6.01
N CYS A 116 7.17 11.60 -5.31
CA CYS A 116 7.20 12.70 -4.34
C CYS A 116 8.56 13.41 -4.37
N GLN A 117 8.67 14.55 -3.70
CA GLN A 117 9.94 15.19 -3.33
C GLN A 117 10.25 14.95 -1.86
N CYS A 118 11.42 14.39 -1.56
CA CYS A 118 11.82 14.01 -0.20
C CYS A 118 13.17 14.62 0.17
N ARG A 119 13.37 14.94 1.45
CA ARG A 119 14.64 15.50 1.94
C ARG A 119 15.73 14.45 1.96
N ASN A 120 16.90 14.76 1.41
CA ASN A 120 18.11 13.96 1.53
C ASN A 120 18.94 14.33 2.79
N ASP A 121 20.11 13.70 2.96
CA ASP A 121 21.02 13.95 4.10
C ASP A 121 21.56 15.40 4.14
N ASP A 122 21.60 16.09 3.00
CA ASP A 122 22.02 17.49 2.89
C ASP A 122 20.85 18.47 3.20
N GLY A 123 19.64 17.96 3.38
CA GLY A 123 18.42 18.73 3.65
C GLY A 123 17.68 19.24 2.40
N ASP A 124 18.21 18.93 1.20
CA ASP A 124 17.64 19.29 -0.09
C ASP A 124 16.47 18.38 -0.46
N LEU A 125 15.44 18.95 -1.10
CA LEU A 125 14.34 18.19 -1.68
C LEU A 125 14.75 17.58 -3.02
N VAL A 126 14.71 16.25 -3.12
CA VAL A 126 15.01 15.49 -4.33
C VAL A 126 13.79 14.68 -4.76
N GLY A 127 13.58 14.55 -6.07
CA GLY A 127 12.49 13.74 -6.61
C GLY A 127 12.77 12.24 -6.48
N THR A 128 11.77 11.48 -6.06
CA THR A 128 11.84 10.03 -5.87
C THR A 128 10.55 9.36 -6.35
N THR A 129 10.62 8.06 -6.64
CA THR A 129 9.51 7.26 -7.17
C THR A 129 9.51 5.89 -6.51
N ILE A 130 8.33 5.32 -6.25
CA ILE A 130 8.16 3.95 -5.78
C ILE A 130 6.98 3.29 -6.49
N ASP A 131 7.07 1.98 -6.75
CA ASP A 131 5.94 1.18 -7.23
C ASP A 131 5.10 0.69 -6.04
N LEU A 132 3.85 1.16 -5.96
CA LEU A 132 2.94 0.78 -4.89
C LEU A 132 2.51 -0.69 -4.98
N ASN A 133 2.56 -1.29 -6.17
CA ASN A 133 2.17 -2.69 -6.36
C ASN A 133 3.12 -3.69 -5.73
N GLU A 134 4.36 -3.29 -5.43
CA GLU A 134 5.35 -4.17 -4.81
C GLU A 134 5.00 -4.47 -3.34
N ASP A 135 4.41 -3.50 -2.62
CA ASP A 135 4.22 -3.58 -1.18
C ASP A 135 2.76 -3.50 -0.73
N ILE A 136 1.86 -3.00 -1.58
CA ILE A 136 0.43 -2.86 -1.25
C ILE A 136 -0.36 -4.02 -1.86
N GLY A 137 -1.09 -4.70 -0.99
CA GLY A 137 -2.01 -5.78 -1.35
C GLY A 137 -3.45 -5.45 -1.02
N ASN A 138 -4.35 -6.30 -1.49
CA ASN A 138 -5.76 -6.34 -1.06
C ASN A 138 -6.02 -7.62 -0.25
N GLN A 139 -6.36 -7.46 1.03
CA GLN A 139 -6.73 -8.57 1.89
C GLN A 139 -8.21 -8.50 2.25
N GLY A 140 -9.03 -9.22 1.48
CA GLY A 140 -10.46 -9.36 1.74
C GLY A 140 -11.25 -8.06 1.61
N GLY A 141 -10.85 -7.19 0.67
CA GLY A 141 -11.47 -5.89 0.42
C GLY A 141 -10.81 -4.73 1.16
N VAL A 142 -9.67 -4.96 1.83
CA VAL A 142 -8.94 -3.97 2.62
C VAL A 142 -7.53 -3.83 2.08
N LEU A 143 -7.12 -2.60 1.78
CA LEU A 143 -5.74 -2.31 1.40
C LEU A 143 -4.81 -2.63 2.57
N GLN A 144 -3.64 -3.20 2.29
CA GLN A 144 -2.70 -3.63 3.31
C GLN A 144 -1.25 -3.47 2.85
N CYS A 145 -0.35 -3.14 3.76
CA CYS A 145 1.10 -3.12 3.57
C CYS A 145 1.79 -3.48 4.90
N GLY A 146 2.90 -4.22 4.92
CA GLY A 146 3.72 -4.41 6.14
C GLY A 146 2.95 -4.77 7.43
N GLY A 147 1.87 -5.58 7.33
CA GLY A 147 1.00 -5.92 8.47
C GLY A 147 0.01 -4.83 8.92
N GLN A 148 0.05 -3.65 8.32
CA GLN A 148 -0.87 -2.53 8.53
C GLN A 148 -2.06 -2.64 7.57
N TYR A 149 -3.27 -2.36 8.09
CA TYR A 149 -4.51 -2.44 7.33
C TYR A 149 -5.12 -1.06 7.17
N GLY A 150 -5.70 -0.82 5.99
CA GLY A 150 -6.53 0.34 5.73
C GLY A 150 -7.81 0.33 6.54
N SER A 151 -8.38 1.51 6.72
CA SER A 151 -9.74 1.67 7.27
C SER A 151 -10.78 1.43 6.18
N LEU A 152 -12.02 1.10 6.57
CA LEU A 152 -13.16 0.91 5.66
C LEU A 152 -14.00 2.19 5.49
N THR A 153 -13.38 3.34 5.69
CA THR A 153 -14.05 4.64 5.68
C THR A 153 -13.33 5.55 4.70
N CYS A 154 -13.96 5.79 3.55
CA CYS A 154 -13.56 6.85 2.65
C CYS A 154 -14.50 8.03 2.88
N PRO A 155 -14.03 9.14 3.47
CA PRO A 155 -14.84 10.35 3.56
C PRO A 155 -15.15 10.83 2.13
N ASP A 156 -16.41 11.15 1.86
CA ASP A 156 -16.84 11.86 0.64
C ASP A 156 -16.92 11.13 -0.71
N TRP A 157 -17.02 9.81 -0.72
CA TRP A 157 -17.68 9.12 -1.84
C TRP A 157 -19.17 9.01 -1.50
N GLY A 158 -19.92 10.11 -1.62
CA GLY A 158 -21.38 10.10 -1.39
C GLY A 158 -22.07 8.96 -2.16
N PRO A 159 -23.28 8.51 -1.76
CA PRO A 159 -24.00 7.42 -2.43
C PRO A 159 -24.28 7.66 -3.92
N ASP A 160 -24.08 8.90 -4.40
CA ASP A 160 -24.25 9.34 -5.78
C ASP A 160 -22.91 9.49 -6.56
N SER A 161 -21.76 9.21 -5.96
CA SER A 161 -20.43 9.33 -6.60
C SER A 161 -20.04 8.14 -7.50
N ILE A 162 -21.02 7.33 -7.91
CA ILE A 162 -20.86 6.20 -8.85
C ILE A 162 -20.74 6.67 -10.31
N THR A 163 -20.55 7.97 -10.55
CA THR A 163 -20.32 8.51 -11.89
C THR A 163 -18.82 8.65 -12.15
N PHE A 164 -18.41 8.14 -13.33
CA PHE A 164 -17.11 8.19 -14.01
C PHE A 164 -16.17 7.02 -13.66
N LEU A 165 -15.97 6.00 -14.51
CA LEU A 165 -16.14 5.85 -15.97
C LEU A 165 -16.93 4.58 -16.32
N PRO A 166 -17.73 4.57 -17.40
CA PRO A 166 -18.29 3.32 -17.93
C PRO A 166 -17.14 2.38 -18.30
N GLN A 167 -17.27 1.12 -17.90
CA GLN A 167 -16.37 0.00 -18.20
C GLN A 167 -16.23 -0.34 -19.69
N GLU A 168 -16.70 0.52 -20.60
CA GLU A 168 -16.81 0.23 -22.04
C GLU A 168 -15.68 0.82 -22.91
N ASP A 169 -14.67 1.49 -22.33
CA ASP A 169 -13.54 2.06 -23.09
C ASP A 169 -12.14 1.53 -22.65
N LEU A 170 -12.03 0.25 -22.29
CA LEU A 170 -10.75 -0.48 -22.22
C LEU A 170 -10.74 -1.70 -23.16
#